data_AF-A0A9D9GGQ9-F1
#
_entry.id   AF-A0A9D9GGQ9-F1
#
_cell.length_a   1.000
_cell.length_b   1.000
_cell.length_c   1.000
_cell.angle_alpha   90.00
_cell.angle_beta   90.00
_cell.angle_gamma   90.00
#
_symmetry.space_group_name_H-M   'P 1'
#
loop_
_entity.id
_entity.type
_entity.pdbx_description
1 polymer ?
#
loop_
_entity_poly.entity_id
_entity_poly.type
_entity_poly.pdbx_seq_one_letter_code
_entity_poly.pdbx_strand_id
1 'polypeptide(L)'
;MKFRILAAAVLAAMCIAGASAQDRERQRAQGPAEPEIRAVFSPNTDVEQYGRADFRVVLRGNFENPYLQEQASLDLLLTAPSGKQLLLPCYYESGESGSNSQWAARFMPQEAGQYRFRFVYRENGEAKAESAAGSFNAVKSHLTGVLHTDGNWILRYDNGEPFRGVGENICWESRDSDDSKFFKDLHENQDKYNYDYMLPKLAANGGNFTRMWMNNWNFPIDFQNRFNNRRYIATSDYMNQSALIRLDHTVALAESLDIHIMLCMGPGNARTDASFFTDAAAKARYRNRLRYIVARWGYSSAIAMWEFFNEIDNIQFRDADNPIPAADIVAWHTEMAAYLKSIDPFGHIVTTSISHRDLEGLNAVPDIDLNQKHIYRNTRDIPSTILNYSARFGKPYVIGEAGFEWDWNLNFNDFAEDMDRDFRRELWYGVFNPTPVAPLSWWWEFFEDRDMMRYIRPARFVSEMMLAAGKGSFERLEASCSAEAYAVRCGSRAFLYVFNPTEQPVSSVEIAMGGKGTAVVAEYDIENLKTLKRKHRSWKETLRLPVQVGPGGEAVYVMDLK
;
A
#
# COMPACT_ATOMS: atom_id res chain seq x y z
N MET A 1 -73.22 14.04 19.78
CA MET A 1 -73.11 13.04 18.68
C MET A 1 -71.65 12.62 18.52
N LYS A 2 -71.10 11.98 19.56
CA LYS A 2 -69.94 11.09 19.50
C LYS A 2 -70.53 9.67 19.49
N PHE A 3 -69.82 8.69 18.92
CA PHE A 3 -70.28 7.34 18.51
C PHE A 3 -70.90 7.26 17.11
N ARG A 4 -70.06 7.06 16.10
CA ARG A 4 -70.33 6.15 14.95
C ARG A 4 -69.21 6.03 13.89
N ILE A 5 -68.01 6.56 14.12
CA ILE A 5 -66.87 6.42 13.16
C ILE A 5 -65.63 5.81 13.84
N LEU A 6 -65.82 4.78 14.69
CA LEU A 6 -64.70 4.04 15.28
C LEU A 6 -64.82 2.50 15.14
N ALA A 7 -65.82 1.98 14.41
CA ALA A 7 -66.08 0.54 14.32
C ALA A 7 -65.73 -0.09 12.96
N ALA A 8 -65.42 0.70 11.93
CA ALA A 8 -65.10 0.16 10.59
C ALA A 8 -63.59 0.09 10.29
N ALA A 9 -62.74 0.81 11.02
CA ALA A 9 -61.28 0.84 10.79
C ALA A 9 -60.50 -0.24 11.55
N VAL A 10 -61.12 -0.93 12.51
CA VAL A 10 -60.45 -1.97 13.32
C VAL A 10 -60.59 -3.38 12.69
N LEU A 11 -61.57 -3.60 11.80
CA LEU A 11 -61.74 -4.91 11.15
C LEU A 11 -60.92 -5.11 9.85
N ALA A 12 -60.46 -4.03 9.20
CA ALA A 12 -59.61 -4.13 8.01
C ALA A 12 -58.11 -4.27 8.34
N ALA A 13 -57.70 -3.96 9.58
CA ALA A 13 -56.30 -4.01 10.02
C ALA A 13 -55.86 -5.34 10.63
N MET A 14 -56.73 -6.36 10.67
CA MET A 14 -56.42 -7.71 11.18
C MET A 14 -56.33 -8.81 10.11
N CYS A 15 -56.42 -8.48 8.81
CA CYS A 15 -56.43 -9.49 7.74
C CYS A 15 -55.14 -9.59 6.90
N ILE A 16 -54.02 -8.95 7.28
CA ILE A 16 -52.71 -9.16 6.62
C ILE A 16 -51.60 -9.43 7.66
N ALA A 17 -51.96 -10.06 8.77
CA ALA A 17 -51.00 -10.58 9.75
C ALA A 17 -51.49 -11.94 10.23
N GLY A 18 -51.15 -13.00 9.49
CA GLY A 18 -51.62 -14.34 9.82
C GLY A 18 -51.09 -15.41 8.89
N ALA A 19 -49.77 -15.58 8.83
CA ALA A 19 -49.27 -16.94 8.61
C ALA A 19 -49.76 -17.76 9.82
N SER A 20 -50.55 -18.79 9.58
CA SER A 20 -51.15 -19.59 10.64
C SER A 20 -50.06 -20.22 11.52
N ALA A 21 -50.36 -20.51 12.80
CA ALA A 21 -49.42 -21.24 13.65
C ALA A 21 -48.98 -22.58 13.01
N GLN A 22 -49.84 -23.18 12.18
CA GLN A 22 -49.52 -24.35 11.36
C GLN A 22 -48.55 -24.05 10.21
N ASP A 23 -48.56 -22.86 9.60
CA ASP A 23 -47.57 -22.47 8.58
C ASP A 23 -46.20 -22.19 9.20
N ARG A 24 -46.17 -21.63 10.41
CA ARG A 24 -44.92 -21.45 11.20
C ARG A 24 -44.36 -22.78 11.70
N GLU A 25 -45.22 -23.73 12.08
CA GLU A 25 -44.82 -25.10 12.40
C GLU A 25 -44.40 -25.89 11.15
N ARG A 26 -45.04 -25.69 9.99
CA ARG A 26 -44.63 -26.29 8.71
C ARG A 26 -43.28 -25.75 8.21
N GLN A 27 -43.01 -24.45 8.37
CA GLN A 27 -41.70 -23.85 8.10
C GLN A 27 -40.62 -24.28 9.09
N ARG A 28 -40.98 -24.63 10.34
CA ARG A 28 -40.05 -25.25 11.31
C ARG A 28 -39.85 -26.76 11.09
N ALA A 29 -40.81 -27.44 10.46
CA ALA A 29 -40.76 -28.88 10.16
C ALA A 29 -40.02 -29.20 8.86
N GLN A 30 -39.90 -28.24 7.94
CA GLN A 30 -38.90 -28.26 6.88
C GLN A 30 -37.58 -27.83 7.53
N GLY A 31 -36.56 -28.71 7.52
CA GLY A 31 -35.21 -28.32 7.95
C GLY A 31 -34.73 -27.05 7.22
N PRO A 32 -33.66 -26.38 7.70
CA PRO A 32 -33.12 -25.21 7.01
C PRO A 32 -32.90 -25.56 5.54
N ALA A 33 -33.42 -24.73 4.64
CA ALA A 33 -33.34 -24.99 3.21
C ALA A 33 -31.87 -25.17 2.81
N GLU A 34 -31.58 -26.17 1.98
CA GLU A 34 -30.20 -26.48 1.60
C GLU A 34 -29.50 -25.25 0.99
N PRO A 35 -28.22 -25.02 1.35
CA PRO A 35 -27.45 -23.94 0.75
C PRO A 35 -27.41 -24.05 -0.76
N GLU A 36 -27.55 -22.91 -1.44
CA GLU A 36 -27.74 -22.85 -2.88
C GLU A 36 -27.24 -21.51 -3.43
N ILE A 37 -26.39 -21.56 -4.46
CA ILE A 37 -26.04 -20.39 -5.27
C ILE A 37 -27.16 -20.21 -6.31
N ARG A 38 -28.02 -19.21 -6.09
CA ARG A 38 -29.25 -19.01 -6.87
C ARG A 38 -29.04 -18.23 -8.16
N ALA A 39 -28.11 -17.29 -8.15
CA ALA A 39 -27.78 -16.49 -9.32
C ALA A 39 -26.32 -16.03 -9.27
N VAL A 40 -25.70 -15.99 -10.45
CA VAL A 40 -24.37 -15.42 -10.67
C VAL A 40 -24.51 -14.38 -11.77
N PHE A 41 -24.10 -13.15 -11.48
CA PHE A 41 -23.97 -12.06 -12.43
C PHE A 41 -22.47 -11.84 -12.67
N SER A 42 -22.02 -12.16 -13.88
CA SER A 42 -20.65 -11.95 -14.33
C SER A 42 -20.58 -10.74 -15.27
N PRO A 43 -19.38 -10.29 -15.67
CA PRO A 43 -19.25 -9.30 -16.74
C PRO A 43 -19.99 -9.75 -18.01
N ASN A 44 -20.80 -8.85 -18.58
CA ASN A 44 -21.61 -9.13 -19.78
C ASN A 44 -20.89 -8.77 -21.09
N THR A 45 -19.65 -8.30 -21.00
CA THR A 45 -18.80 -7.87 -22.11
C THR A 45 -17.38 -8.41 -21.89
N ASP A 46 -16.58 -8.37 -22.94
CA ASP A 46 -15.15 -8.59 -22.82
C ASP A 46 -14.54 -7.60 -21.80
N VAL A 47 -13.63 -8.09 -20.97
CA VAL A 47 -12.91 -7.31 -19.96
C VAL A 47 -11.49 -7.05 -20.48
N GLU A 48 -10.91 -5.88 -20.21
CA GLU A 48 -9.51 -5.65 -20.55
C GLU A 48 -8.58 -6.46 -19.63
N GLN A 49 -7.49 -7.02 -20.18
CA GLN A 49 -6.38 -7.53 -19.38
C GLN A 49 -5.90 -6.42 -18.44
N TYR A 50 -5.69 -6.74 -17.17
CA TYR A 50 -5.41 -5.79 -16.09
C TYR A 50 -6.54 -4.78 -15.79
N GLY A 51 -7.70 -4.92 -16.42
CA GLY A 51 -8.92 -4.17 -16.09
C GLY A 51 -9.73 -4.87 -15.00
N ARG A 52 -10.83 -4.24 -14.57
CA ARG A 52 -11.69 -4.76 -13.51
C ARG A 52 -12.82 -5.64 -14.05
N ALA A 53 -12.98 -6.83 -13.49
CA ALA A 53 -14.11 -7.75 -13.67
C ALA A 53 -14.92 -7.88 -12.37
N ASP A 54 -16.15 -7.38 -12.36
CA ASP A 54 -17.06 -7.48 -11.22
C ASP A 54 -18.01 -8.66 -11.34
N PHE A 55 -18.15 -9.39 -10.23
CA PHE A 55 -19.12 -10.47 -10.07
C PHE A 55 -20.05 -10.18 -8.90
N ARG A 56 -21.32 -10.54 -9.04
CA ARG A 56 -22.29 -10.57 -7.94
C ARG A 56 -22.95 -11.94 -7.86
N VAL A 57 -23.16 -12.42 -6.65
CA VAL A 57 -23.70 -13.75 -6.38
C VAL A 57 -24.85 -13.63 -5.38
N VAL A 58 -26.00 -14.19 -5.75
CA VAL A 58 -27.13 -14.39 -4.84
C VAL A 58 -27.00 -15.78 -4.24
N LEU A 59 -26.72 -15.84 -2.95
CA LEU A 59 -26.51 -17.07 -2.19
C LEU A 59 -27.60 -17.21 -1.13
N ARG A 60 -28.21 -18.39 -1.03
CA ARG A 60 -28.91 -18.82 0.18
C ARG A 60 -27.98 -19.77 0.94
N GLY A 61 -27.54 -19.42 2.13
CA GLY A 61 -26.66 -20.25 2.97
C GLY A 61 -26.92 -19.98 4.45
N ASN A 62 -26.44 -20.87 5.32
CA ASN A 62 -26.60 -20.71 6.77
C ASN A 62 -25.27 -20.25 7.38
N PHE A 63 -25.31 -19.16 8.13
CA PHE A 63 -24.17 -18.62 8.85
C PHE A 63 -24.62 -17.77 10.04
N GLU A 64 -23.80 -17.64 11.07
CA GLU A 64 -24.05 -16.65 12.13
C GLU A 64 -23.37 -15.33 11.76
N ASN A 65 -22.16 -15.40 11.23
CA ASN A 65 -21.36 -14.26 10.79
C ASN A 65 -20.74 -14.54 9.41
N PRO A 66 -21.19 -13.85 8.35
CA PRO A 66 -20.70 -14.08 6.98
C PRO A 66 -19.29 -13.54 6.73
N TYR A 67 -18.70 -12.82 7.68
CA TYR A 67 -17.35 -12.28 7.59
C TYR A 67 -16.29 -13.25 8.18
N LEU A 68 -16.73 -14.35 8.78
CA LEU A 68 -15.86 -15.37 9.38
C LEU A 68 -15.80 -16.60 8.46
N GLN A 69 -14.65 -16.86 7.84
CA GLN A 69 -14.52 -17.91 6.83
C GLN A 69 -14.73 -19.32 7.40
N GLU A 70 -14.47 -19.50 8.70
CA GLU A 70 -14.75 -20.72 9.44
C GLU A 70 -16.25 -21.00 9.59
N GLN A 71 -17.12 -20.01 9.38
CA GLN A 71 -18.57 -20.19 9.39
C GLN A 71 -19.12 -20.17 7.96
N ALA A 72 -18.76 -19.17 7.17
CA ALA A 72 -19.17 -19.05 5.77
C ALA A 72 -18.06 -18.44 4.92
N SER A 73 -17.78 -19.09 3.79
CA SER A 73 -16.89 -18.56 2.77
C SER A 73 -17.45 -18.82 1.39
N LEU A 74 -17.42 -17.81 0.53
CA LEU A 74 -17.62 -17.95 -0.90
C LEU A 74 -16.29 -17.68 -1.60
N ASP A 75 -15.85 -18.59 -2.46
CA ASP A 75 -14.66 -18.44 -3.30
C ASP A 75 -15.04 -18.45 -4.77
N LEU A 76 -14.40 -17.58 -5.56
CA LEU A 76 -14.35 -17.67 -7.00
C LEU A 76 -13.13 -18.49 -7.41
N LEU A 77 -13.38 -19.67 -7.98
CA LEU A 77 -12.32 -20.51 -8.56
C LEU A 77 -12.23 -20.23 -10.06
N LEU A 78 -11.06 -19.83 -10.53
CA LEU A 78 -10.82 -19.56 -11.94
C LEU A 78 -9.76 -20.49 -12.53
N THR A 79 -9.90 -20.77 -13.82
CA THR A 79 -8.84 -21.30 -14.69
C THR A 79 -8.48 -20.21 -15.70
N ALA A 80 -7.24 -19.74 -15.63
CA ALA A 80 -6.68 -18.77 -16.56
C ALA A 80 -6.50 -19.38 -17.97
N PRO A 81 -6.32 -18.57 -19.02
CA PRO A 81 -6.02 -19.03 -20.38
C PRO A 81 -4.84 -20.01 -20.46
N SER A 82 -3.81 -19.81 -19.64
CA SER A 82 -2.65 -20.70 -19.50
C SER A 82 -2.96 -22.06 -18.86
N GLY A 83 -4.14 -22.23 -18.27
CA GLY A 83 -4.53 -23.37 -17.43
C GLY A 83 -4.23 -23.20 -15.94
N LYS A 84 -3.56 -22.10 -15.54
CA LYS A 84 -3.29 -21.78 -14.12
C LYS A 84 -4.61 -21.73 -13.33
N GLN A 85 -4.65 -22.46 -12.22
CA GLN A 85 -5.77 -22.43 -11.27
C GLN A 85 -5.59 -21.25 -10.32
N LEU A 86 -6.66 -20.49 -10.10
CA LEU A 86 -6.69 -19.32 -9.22
C LEU A 86 -7.85 -19.45 -8.23
N LEU A 87 -7.61 -18.98 -7.01
CA LEU A 87 -8.65 -18.78 -6.01
C LEU A 87 -8.70 -17.29 -5.69
N LEU A 88 -9.90 -16.72 -5.76
CA LEU A 88 -10.18 -15.37 -5.31
C LEU A 88 -11.27 -15.44 -4.23
N PRO A 89 -11.01 -14.96 -3.00
CA PRO A 89 -12.05 -14.80 -2.01
C PRO A 89 -13.15 -13.84 -2.47
N CYS A 90 -14.42 -14.18 -2.23
CA CYS A 90 -15.53 -13.25 -2.33
C CYS A 90 -15.79 -12.58 -0.96
N TYR A 91 -16.48 -11.45 -0.97
CA TYR A 91 -16.91 -10.75 0.23
C TYR A 91 -18.43 -10.62 0.30
N TYR A 92 -18.95 -10.59 1.52
CA TYR A 92 -20.38 -10.38 1.80
C TYR A 92 -20.74 -8.90 1.66
N GLU A 93 -21.88 -8.61 1.03
CA GLU A 93 -22.41 -7.25 0.87
C GLU A 93 -23.65 -7.01 1.76
N SER A 94 -24.64 -7.91 1.73
CA SER A 94 -25.91 -7.73 2.46
C SER A 94 -26.77 -8.99 2.48
N GLY A 95 -27.87 -8.96 3.25
CA GLY A 95 -28.85 -10.04 3.34
C GLY A 95 -28.92 -10.72 4.70
N GLU A 96 -29.50 -11.93 4.74
CA GLU A 96 -29.72 -12.67 5.98
C GLU A 96 -29.44 -14.17 5.80
N SER A 97 -28.94 -14.78 6.88
CA SER A 97 -28.74 -16.22 6.99
C SER A 97 -30.04 -17.00 6.76
N GLY A 98 -29.96 -18.13 6.05
CA GLY A 98 -31.11 -18.95 5.65
C GLY A 98 -31.99 -18.33 4.55
N SER A 99 -31.72 -17.09 4.13
CA SER A 99 -32.43 -16.34 3.10
C SER A 99 -31.49 -15.93 1.96
N ASN A 100 -31.96 -15.10 1.02
CA ASN A 100 -31.08 -14.55 -0.01
C ASN A 100 -30.09 -13.56 0.63
N SER A 101 -28.81 -13.79 0.37
CA SER A 101 -27.69 -12.90 0.66
C SER A 101 -26.96 -12.53 -0.63
N GLN A 102 -26.35 -11.34 -0.63
CA GLN A 102 -25.57 -10.79 -1.73
C GLN A 102 -24.09 -10.85 -1.38
N TRP A 103 -23.31 -11.40 -2.31
CA TRP A 103 -21.87 -11.51 -2.24
C TRP A 103 -21.27 -10.96 -3.52
N ALA A 104 -20.04 -10.47 -3.44
CA ALA A 104 -19.33 -9.92 -4.59
C ALA A 104 -17.89 -10.43 -4.66
N ALA A 105 -17.35 -10.39 -5.88
CA ALA A 105 -15.95 -10.64 -6.18
C ALA A 105 -15.47 -9.61 -7.20
N ARG A 106 -14.27 -9.08 -7.02
CA ARG A 106 -13.61 -8.17 -7.97
C ARG A 106 -12.31 -8.81 -8.42
N PHE A 107 -12.19 -9.08 -9.71
CA PHE A 107 -11.02 -9.74 -10.29
C PHE A 107 -10.34 -8.85 -11.33
N MET A 108 -9.03 -8.99 -11.45
CA MET A 108 -8.20 -8.36 -12.48
C MET A 108 -7.51 -9.46 -13.31
N PRO A 109 -7.92 -9.72 -14.57
CA PRO A 109 -7.32 -10.78 -15.37
C PRO A 109 -5.90 -10.42 -15.80
N GLN A 110 -4.91 -11.21 -15.38
CA GLN A 110 -3.50 -10.99 -15.72
C GLN A 110 -3.07 -11.59 -17.06
N GLU A 111 -3.93 -12.36 -17.72
CA GLU A 111 -3.68 -12.98 -19.04
C GLU A 111 -4.79 -12.58 -20.01
N ALA A 112 -4.45 -12.38 -21.29
CA ALA A 112 -5.46 -12.27 -22.34
C ALA A 112 -5.95 -13.67 -22.75
N GLY A 113 -7.26 -13.82 -22.96
CA GLY A 113 -7.90 -15.06 -23.38
C GLY A 113 -9.15 -15.39 -22.58
N GLN A 114 -9.68 -16.59 -22.78
CA GLN A 114 -10.87 -17.06 -22.08
C GLN A 114 -10.54 -17.57 -20.68
N TYR A 115 -11.15 -16.98 -19.67
CA TYR A 115 -11.19 -17.51 -18.32
C TYR A 115 -12.42 -18.39 -18.14
N ARG A 116 -12.25 -19.49 -17.41
CA ARG A 116 -13.37 -20.32 -16.93
C ARG A 116 -13.47 -20.17 -15.42
N PHE A 117 -14.68 -20.14 -14.89
CA PHE A 117 -14.87 -19.94 -13.46
C PHE A 117 -16.05 -20.70 -12.89
N ARG A 118 -16.05 -20.86 -11.58
CA ARG A 118 -17.19 -21.28 -10.78
C ARG A 118 -17.07 -20.74 -9.36
N PHE A 119 -18.20 -20.62 -8.67
CA PHE A 119 -18.24 -20.22 -7.27
C PHE A 119 -18.46 -21.44 -6.38
N VAL A 120 -17.74 -21.50 -5.26
CA VAL A 120 -17.89 -22.56 -4.26
C VAL A 120 -18.21 -21.91 -2.92
N TYR A 121 -19.38 -22.25 -2.37
CA TYR A 121 -19.78 -21.87 -1.02
C TYR A 121 -19.45 -22.98 -0.04
N ARG A 122 -18.78 -22.61 1.06
CA ARG A 122 -18.52 -23.49 2.20
C ARG A 122 -19.22 -22.97 3.44
N GLU A 123 -19.79 -23.90 4.18
CA GLU A 123 -20.38 -23.70 5.50
C GLU A 123 -19.58 -24.57 6.48
N ASN A 124 -19.05 -23.96 7.55
CA ASN A 124 -18.20 -24.64 8.53
C ASN A 124 -17.01 -25.40 7.89
N GLY A 125 -16.44 -24.83 6.81
CA GLY A 125 -15.32 -25.41 6.05
C GLY A 125 -15.72 -26.50 5.03
N GLU A 126 -16.96 -26.95 5.01
CA GLU A 126 -17.45 -27.98 4.09
C GLU A 126 -18.13 -27.35 2.87
N ALA A 127 -17.82 -27.82 1.66
CA ALA A 127 -18.50 -27.37 0.45
C ALA A 127 -19.98 -27.78 0.47
N LYS A 128 -20.88 -26.79 0.42
CA LYS A 128 -22.33 -27.01 0.45
C LYS A 128 -23.04 -26.62 -0.85
N ALA A 129 -22.49 -25.67 -1.60
CA ALA A 129 -23.05 -25.29 -2.89
C ALA A 129 -21.96 -24.91 -3.89
N GLU A 130 -22.20 -25.17 -5.16
CA GLU A 130 -21.36 -24.79 -6.28
C GLU A 130 -22.24 -24.18 -7.39
N SER A 131 -21.76 -23.12 -8.05
CA SER A 131 -22.46 -22.54 -9.20
C SER A 131 -22.28 -23.42 -10.45
N ALA A 132 -23.15 -23.23 -11.45
CA ALA A 132 -22.80 -23.68 -12.80
C ALA A 132 -21.47 -23.06 -13.26
N ALA A 133 -20.76 -23.76 -14.13
CA ALA A 133 -19.54 -23.23 -14.75
C ALA A 133 -19.88 -22.04 -15.65
N GLY A 134 -19.06 -20.99 -15.56
CA GLY A 134 -19.14 -19.80 -16.41
C GLY A 134 -17.81 -19.51 -17.10
N SER A 135 -17.83 -18.54 -17.99
CA SER A 135 -16.63 -18.03 -18.66
C SER A 135 -16.79 -16.57 -19.03
N PHE A 136 -15.68 -15.84 -19.09
CA PHE A 136 -15.60 -14.51 -19.70
C PHE A 136 -14.27 -14.41 -20.47
N ASN A 137 -14.17 -13.46 -21.39
CA ASN A 137 -12.94 -13.22 -22.14
C ASN A 137 -12.24 -11.97 -21.62
N ALA A 138 -10.92 -12.08 -21.46
CA ALA A 138 -10.02 -10.96 -21.25
C ALA A 138 -9.34 -10.58 -22.57
N VAL A 139 -9.48 -9.34 -23.01
CA VAL A 139 -8.85 -8.82 -24.24
C VAL A 139 -7.55 -8.12 -23.86
N LYS A 140 -6.48 -8.38 -24.62
CA LYS A 140 -5.19 -7.74 -24.40
C LYS A 140 -5.33 -6.22 -24.38
N SER A 141 -4.71 -5.56 -23.40
CA SER A 141 -4.77 -4.12 -23.20
C SER A 141 -3.36 -3.51 -23.08
N HIS A 142 -3.31 -2.20 -22.85
CA HIS A 142 -2.09 -1.45 -22.51
C HIS A 142 -2.01 -1.10 -21.01
N LEU A 143 -2.95 -1.57 -20.20
CA LEU A 143 -2.93 -1.36 -18.76
C LEU A 143 -1.70 -2.06 -18.14
N THR A 144 -1.31 -1.61 -16.96
CA THR A 144 -0.05 -2.04 -16.31
C THR A 144 -0.19 -3.33 -15.51
N GLY A 145 -1.31 -3.50 -14.80
CA GLY A 145 -1.47 -4.56 -13.80
C GLY A 145 -0.83 -4.18 -12.47
N VAL A 146 -0.56 -5.15 -11.61
CA VAL A 146 -0.01 -4.90 -10.26
C VAL A 146 1.53 -4.91 -10.28
N LEU A 147 2.14 -4.33 -9.25
CA LEU A 147 3.59 -4.23 -9.09
C LEU A 147 4.17 -5.45 -8.37
N HIS A 148 5.33 -5.90 -8.84
CA HIS A 148 6.16 -6.97 -8.25
C HIS A 148 7.58 -6.48 -7.98
N THR A 149 8.31 -7.14 -7.08
CA THR A 149 9.74 -6.85 -6.87
C THR A 149 10.56 -7.30 -8.08
N ASP A 150 11.54 -6.50 -8.50
CA ASP A 150 12.49 -6.87 -9.56
C ASP A 150 13.89 -6.30 -9.27
N GLY A 151 14.59 -7.00 -8.38
CA GLY A 151 15.87 -6.55 -7.84
C GLY A 151 15.73 -5.36 -6.90
N ASN A 152 16.87 -4.78 -6.51
CA ASN A 152 16.88 -3.75 -5.46
C ASN A 152 16.51 -2.35 -5.97
N TRP A 153 16.51 -2.10 -7.29
CA TRP A 153 16.36 -0.75 -7.83
C TRP A 153 14.94 -0.39 -8.25
N ILE A 154 14.14 -1.39 -8.63
CA ILE A 154 12.86 -1.19 -9.29
C ILE A 154 11.81 -2.18 -8.81
N LEU A 155 10.57 -1.80 -9.01
CA LEU A 155 9.45 -2.72 -9.12
C LEU A 155 9.14 -2.93 -10.62
N ARG A 156 8.32 -3.92 -10.93
CA ARG A 156 7.87 -4.18 -12.30
C ARG A 156 6.38 -4.50 -12.32
N TYR A 157 5.66 -3.84 -13.23
CA TYR A 157 4.27 -4.14 -13.51
C TYR A 157 4.11 -5.49 -14.20
N ASP A 158 2.92 -6.10 -14.12
CA ASP A 158 2.59 -7.33 -14.87
C ASP A 158 2.83 -7.18 -16.39
N ASN A 159 2.60 -5.99 -16.96
CA ASN A 159 2.84 -5.70 -18.37
C ASN A 159 4.35 -5.61 -18.74
N GLY A 160 5.23 -5.67 -17.74
CA GLY A 160 6.68 -5.63 -17.88
C GLY A 160 7.30 -4.25 -17.79
N GLU A 161 6.54 -3.17 -17.65
CA GLU A 161 7.09 -1.83 -17.47
C GLU A 161 7.80 -1.69 -16.10
N PRO A 162 9.01 -1.11 -16.04
CA PRO A 162 9.70 -0.89 -14.79
C PRO A 162 9.10 0.30 -14.04
N PHE A 163 9.16 0.29 -12.72
CA PHE A 163 8.62 1.34 -11.86
C PHE A 163 9.60 1.69 -10.73
N ARG A 164 9.65 2.97 -10.35
CA ARG A 164 10.25 3.44 -9.10
C ARG A 164 9.29 4.39 -8.40
N GLY A 165 9.04 4.14 -7.12
CA GLY A 165 8.19 4.98 -6.28
C GLY A 165 8.94 6.20 -5.78
N VAL A 166 8.35 7.39 -5.95
CA VAL A 166 8.81 8.65 -5.36
C VAL A 166 7.59 9.40 -4.83
N GLY A 167 7.61 9.76 -3.56
CA GLY A 167 6.51 10.44 -2.89
C GLY A 167 6.78 10.57 -1.40
N GLU A 168 5.73 10.53 -0.59
CA GLU A 168 5.78 10.71 0.86
C GLU A 168 4.71 9.88 1.57
N ASN A 169 4.79 9.76 2.90
CA ASN A 169 3.70 9.21 3.69
C ASN A 169 2.48 10.15 3.60
N ILE A 170 1.28 9.60 3.48
CA ILE A 170 0.01 10.32 3.74
C ILE A 170 -0.82 9.35 4.59
N CYS A 171 -0.36 9.13 5.83
CA CYS A 171 -0.77 7.94 6.57
C CYS A 171 -2.24 7.96 6.99
N TRP A 172 -2.81 9.14 7.19
CA TRP A 172 -4.23 9.31 7.52
C TRP A 172 -4.75 10.69 7.14
N GLU A 173 -6.07 10.80 7.15
CA GLU A 173 -6.76 12.08 7.10
C GLU A 173 -6.80 12.77 8.47
N SER A 174 -6.98 14.09 8.45
CA SER A 174 -7.12 14.97 9.62
C SER A 174 -8.00 14.36 10.71
N ARG A 175 -7.49 14.41 11.94
CA ARG A 175 -8.12 13.88 13.14
C ARG A 175 -9.08 14.91 13.77
N ASP A 176 -10.02 14.44 14.58
CA ASP A 176 -10.89 15.35 15.35
C ASP A 176 -10.20 15.92 16.58
N SER A 177 -9.30 15.15 17.18
CA SER A 177 -8.48 15.55 18.30
C SER A 177 -7.05 15.06 18.10
N ASP A 178 -6.14 16.00 17.88
CA ASP A 178 -4.71 15.80 17.81
C ASP A 178 -4.04 16.03 19.17
N ASP A 179 -2.99 15.27 19.45
CA ASP A 179 -2.22 15.29 20.69
C ASP A 179 -0.90 16.07 20.56
N SER A 180 -0.60 16.65 19.40
CA SER A 180 0.57 17.53 19.24
C SER A 180 0.44 18.78 20.12
N LYS A 181 1.53 19.09 20.83
CA LYS A 181 1.64 20.31 21.63
C LYS A 181 1.68 21.58 20.77
N PHE A 182 2.23 21.49 19.55
CA PHE A 182 2.56 22.66 18.72
C PHE A 182 1.78 22.72 17.40
N PHE A 183 1.30 21.59 16.91
CA PHE A 183 0.70 21.47 15.57
C PHE A 183 -0.74 20.94 15.60
N LYS A 184 -1.43 21.06 16.75
CA LYS A 184 -2.84 20.64 16.89
C LYS A 184 -3.74 21.29 15.82
N ASP A 185 -3.68 22.61 15.70
CA ASP A 185 -4.50 23.37 14.73
C ASP A 185 -4.16 23.02 13.27
N LEU A 186 -2.90 22.63 13.01
CA LEU A 186 -2.47 22.15 11.70
C LEU A 186 -3.15 20.81 11.39
N HIS A 187 -3.01 19.82 12.28
CA HIS A 187 -3.48 18.46 12.04
C HIS A 187 -5.03 18.33 12.09
N GLU A 188 -5.72 19.22 12.80
CA GLU A 188 -7.20 19.26 12.88
C GLU A 188 -7.85 20.03 11.72
N ASN A 189 -7.13 20.25 10.63
CA ASN A 189 -7.65 20.89 9.43
C ASN A 189 -8.28 19.88 8.45
N GLN A 190 -9.58 19.66 8.65
CA GLN A 190 -10.39 18.71 7.89
C GLN A 190 -10.55 19.05 6.40
N ASP A 191 -10.52 20.33 6.06
CA ASP A 191 -10.70 20.81 4.69
C ASP A 191 -9.44 20.64 3.84
N LYS A 192 -8.26 20.70 4.47
CA LYS A 192 -6.95 20.59 3.81
C LYS A 192 -6.39 19.18 3.86
N TYR A 193 -6.29 18.56 5.04
CA TYR A 193 -5.59 17.28 5.21
C TYR A 193 -6.56 16.10 5.06
N ASN A 194 -7.05 15.91 3.84
CA ASN A 194 -7.89 14.80 3.44
C ASN A 194 -7.38 14.22 2.11
N TYR A 195 -7.75 12.99 1.79
CA TYR A 195 -7.24 12.32 0.58
C TYR A 195 -7.65 13.00 -0.72
N ASP A 196 -8.81 13.68 -0.74
CA ASP A 196 -9.33 14.37 -1.92
C ASP A 196 -8.55 15.65 -2.26
N TYR A 197 -7.80 16.18 -1.29
CA TYR A 197 -6.85 17.27 -1.49
C TYR A 197 -5.42 16.77 -1.68
N MET A 198 -4.96 15.90 -0.77
CA MET A 198 -3.57 15.50 -0.67
C MET A 198 -3.10 14.63 -1.84
N LEU A 199 -3.94 13.69 -2.32
CA LEU A 199 -3.53 12.83 -3.44
C LEU A 199 -3.43 13.61 -4.77
N PRO A 200 -4.41 14.45 -5.16
CA PRO A 200 -4.23 15.30 -6.33
C PRO A 200 -3.03 16.24 -6.23
N LYS A 201 -2.74 16.77 -5.02
CA LYS A 201 -1.57 17.64 -4.79
C LYS A 201 -0.25 16.87 -4.93
N LEU A 202 -0.18 15.65 -4.41
CA LEU A 202 0.96 14.74 -4.61
C LEU A 202 1.20 14.45 -6.10
N ALA A 203 0.15 14.03 -6.81
CA ALA A 203 0.21 13.76 -8.26
C ALA A 203 0.64 15.00 -9.07
N ALA A 204 0.10 16.18 -8.75
CA ALA A 204 0.46 17.43 -9.41
C ALA A 204 1.93 17.82 -9.21
N ASN A 205 2.55 17.35 -8.12
CA ASN A 205 3.97 17.48 -7.84
C ASN A 205 4.80 16.26 -8.29
N GLY A 206 4.23 15.40 -9.14
CA GLY A 206 4.91 14.25 -9.73
C GLY A 206 5.11 13.07 -8.78
N GLY A 207 4.52 13.09 -7.58
CA GLY A 207 4.53 11.93 -6.70
C GLY A 207 3.63 10.82 -7.25
N ASN A 208 4.11 9.59 -7.16
CA ASN A 208 3.41 8.40 -7.69
C ASN A 208 3.32 7.26 -6.67
N PHE A 209 3.73 7.49 -5.43
CA PHE A 209 3.73 6.50 -4.37
C PHE A 209 3.43 7.15 -3.02
N THR A 210 2.61 6.49 -2.20
CA THR A 210 2.37 6.90 -0.82
C THR A 210 2.09 5.70 0.08
N ARG A 211 2.13 5.93 1.38
CA ARG A 211 1.85 4.93 2.41
C ARG A 211 0.71 5.39 3.31
N MET A 212 -0.26 4.49 3.55
CA MET A 212 -1.51 4.76 4.26
C MET A 212 -1.76 3.74 5.36
N TRP A 213 -2.34 4.16 6.49
CA TRP A 213 -2.63 3.29 7.61
C TRP A 213 -4.11 2.93 7.70
N MET A 214 -4.39 1.69 8.08
CA MET A 214 -5.70 1.27 8.57
C MET A 214 -5.67 1.19 10.10
N ASN A 215 -6.41 2.06 10.78
CA ASN A 215 -6.50 2.14 12.24
C ASN A 215 -7.86 2.74 12.67
N ASN A 216 -8.05 3.01 13.96
CA ASN A 216 -9.34 3.50 14.47
C ASN A 216 -9.68 4.95 14.09
N TRP A 217 -8.81 5.69 13.39
CA TRP A 217 -9.09 7.03 12.85
C TRP A 217 -8.88 7.15 11.34
N ASN A 218 -8.49 6.07 10.66
CA ASN A 218 -8.30 6.03 9.23
C ASN A 218 -8.61 4.64 8.67
N PHE A 219 -9.60 4.54 7.78
CA PHE A 219 -10.14 3.27 7.29
C PHE A 219 -10.43 2.22 8.39
N PRO A 220 -11.22 2.56 9.43
CA PRO A 220 -11.52 1.69 10.57
C PRO A 220 -12.56 0.59 10.19
N ILE A 221 -12.25 -0.23 9.19
CA ILE A 221 -13.22 -1.15 8.55
C ILE A 221 -13.84 -2.17 9.50
N ASP A 222 -13.15 -2.53 10.57
CA ASP A 222 -13.53 -3.54 11.57
C ASP A 222 -13.80 -2.94 12.97
N PHE A 223 -13.96 -1.61 13.05
CA PHE A 223 -14.33 -0.89 14.27
C PHE A 223 -15.76 -0.35 14.18
N GLN A 224 -16.52 -0.53 15.26
CA GLN A 224 -17.93 -0.14 15.33
C GLN A 224 -18.14 1.32 15.79
N ASN A 225 -17.22 1.88 16.58
CA ASN A 225 -17.33 3.22 17.16
C ASN A 225 -15.97 3.73 17.68
N ARG A 226 -15.97 4.90 18.37
CA ARG A 226 -14.80 5.56 18.98
C ARG A 226 -13.72 5.95 17.96
N PHE A 227 -14.16 6.51 16.84
CA PHE A 227 -13.28 7.08 15.85
C PHE A 227 -12.75 8.43 16.32
N ASN A 228 -11.47 8.68 16.09
CA ASN A 228 -10.89 10.02 16.21
C ASN A 228 -10.95 10.75 14.86
N ASN A 229 -12.11 10.66 14.18
CA ASN A 229 -12.36 11.28 12.88
C ASN A 229 -13.87 11.26 12.57
N ARG A 230 -14.46 12.44 12.33
CA ARG A 230 -15.90 12.63 12.11
C ARG A 230 -16.42 12.10 10.77
N ARG A 231 -15.53 11.65 9.87
CA ARG A 231 -15.93 11.02 8.59
C ARG A 231 -16.56 9.64 8.77
N TYR A 232 -16.29 8.97 9.90
CA TYR A 232 -16.77 7.62 10.14
C TYR A 232 -18.01 7.61 11.03
N ILE A 233 -19.00 6.82 10.63
CA ILE A 233 -20.29 6.69 11.30
C ILE A 233 -20.26 5.44 12.16
N ALA A 234 -20.70 5.56 13.41
CA ALA A 234 -20.82 4.41 14.31
C ALA A 234 -21.88 3.43 13.79
N THR A 235 -21.61 2.13 13.92
CA THR A 235 -22.50 1.06 13.47
C THR A 235 -22.54 -0.10 14.46
N SER A 236 -23.56 -0.93 14.38
CA SER A 236 -23.61 -2.25 15.02
C SER A 236 -23.10 -3.38 14.12
N ASP A 237 -22.84 -3.08 12.84
CA ASP A 237 -22.41 -4.06 11.86
C ASP A 237 -20.98 -4.55 12.14
N TYR A 238 -20.68 -5.77 11.71
CA TYR A 238 -19.35 -6.34 11.84
C TYR A 238 -18.29 -5.54 11.06
N MET A 239 -18.60 -5.13 9.83
CA MET A 239 -17.79 -4.21 9.04
C MET A 239 -18.42 -2.82 8.98
N ASN A 240 -17.61 -1.78 9.15
CA ASN A 240 -18.04 -0.39 9.11
C ASN A 240 -18.24 0.11 7.68
N GLN A 241 -19.50 0.24 7.26
CA GLN A 241 -19.84 0.65 5.89
C GLN A 241 -19.29 2.03 5.50
N SER A 242 -19.24 3.00 6.41
CA SER A 242 -18.67 4.33 6.10
C SER A 242 -17.17 4.26 5.82
N ALA A 243 -16.43 3.42 6.54
CA ALA A 243 -15.02 3.18 6.30
C ALA A 243 -14.77 2.42 4.98
N LEU A 244 -15.62 1.44 4.67
CA LEU A 244 -15.56 0.70 3.39
C LEU A 244 -15.75 1.63 2.20
N ILE A 245 -16.76 2.51 2.27
CA ILE A 245 -17.04 3.50 1.21
C ILE A 245 -15.86 4.47 1.07
N ARG A 246 -15.27 4.92 2.18
CA ARG A 246 -14.13 5.83 2.13
C ARG A 246 -12.91 5.17 1.50
N LEU A 247 -12.60 3.91 1.83
CA LEU A 247 -11.49 3.20 1.21
C LEU A 247 -11.76 2.86 -0.27
N ASP A 248 -12.97 2.44 -0.62
CA ASP A 248 -13.38 2.28 -2.04
C ASP A 248 -13.15 3.57 -2.83
N HIS A 249 -13.51 4.73 -2.27
CA HIS A 249 -13.28 6.03 -2.89
C HIS A 249 -11.79 6.37 -3.02
N THR A 250 -11.01 6.18 -1.96
CA THR A 250 -9.57 6.50 -1.97
C THR A 250 -8.79 5.62 -2.96
N VAL A 251 -9.12 4.32 -3.05
CA VAL A 251 -8.51 3.43 -4.06
C VAL A 251 -8.85 3.90 -5.47
N ALA A 252 -10.11 4.20 -5.76
CA ALA A 252 -10.51 4.71 -7.08
C ALA A 252 -9.86 6.06 -7.42
N LEU A 253 -9.69 6.95 -6.43
CA LEU A 253 -8.97 8.21 -6.60
C LEU A 253 -7.49 7.97 -6.94
N ALA A 254 -6.83 7.06 -6.21
CA ALA A 254 -5.44 6.70 -6.48
C ALA A 254 -5.25 6.09 -7.88
N GLU A 255 -6.16 5.19 -8.32
CA GLU A 255 -6.20 4.67 -9.69
C GLU A 255 -6.28 5.81 -10.73
N SER A 256 -7.16 6.80 -10.52
CA SER A 256 -7.34 7.92 -11.44
C SER A 256 -6.14 8.87 -11.53
N LEU A 257 -5.27 8.85 -10.52
CA LEU A 257 -4.10 9.72 -10.38
C LEU A 257 -2.77 9.02 -10.67
N ASP A 258 -2.79 7.72 -11.00
CA ASP A 258 -1.59 6.87 -11.12
C ASP A 258 -0.71 6.90 -9.85
N ILE A 259 -1.36 6.90 -8.69
CA ILE A 259 -0.71 6.82 -7.38
C ILE A 259 -0.81 5.40 -6.84
N HIS A 260 0.33 4.90 -6.36
CA HIS A 260 0.45 3.59 -5.75
C HIS A 260 0.48 3.68 -4.23
N ILE A 261 -0.19 2.74 -3.56
CA ILE A 261 -0.40 2.73 -2.12
C ILE A 261 0.33 1.52 -1.52
N MET A 262 1.21 1.77 -0.55
CA MET A 262 1.55 0.81 0.48
C MET A 262 0.51 0.91 1.60
N LEU A 263 -0.35 -0.10 1.74
CA LEU A 263 -1.43 -0.10 2.72
C LEU A 263 -0.97 -0.85 3.99
N CYS A 264 -0.67 -0.10 5.05
CA CYS A 264 -0.43 -0.62 6.39
C CYS A 264 -1.74 -1.08 6.99
N MET A 265 -1.99 -2.39 6.93
CA MET A 265 -3.22 -3.00 7.39
C MET A 265 -3.34 -2.96 8.92
N GLY A 266 -2.23 -3.01 9.66
CA GLY A 266 -2.22 -3.01 11.12
C GLY A 266 -2.98 -4.20 11.74
N PRO A 267 -3.19 -4.19 13.08
CA PRO A 267 -3.86 -5.28 13.79
C PRO A 267 -5.39 -5.29 13.63
N GLY A 268 -5.98 -4.23 13.08
CA GLY A 268 -7.43 -4.02 13.14
C GLY A 268 -7.94 -3.74 14.55
N ASN A 269 -9.21 -4.03 14.83
CA ASN A 269 -9.83 -3.87 16.14
C ASN A 269 -9.48 -5.02 17.09
N ALA A 270 -8.17 -5.25 17.29
CA ALA A 270 -7.64 -6.30 18.14
C ALA A 270 -6.57 -5.75 19.09
N ARG A 271 -6.57 -6.25 20.32
CA ARG A 271 -5.47 -6.00 21.25
C ARG A 271 -4.23 -6.75 20.76
N THR A 272 -3.14 -6.04 20.56
CA THR A 272 -1.88 -6.58 20.01
C THR A 272 -0.91 -6.96 21.14
N ASP A 273 -1.33 -7.86 22.02
CA ASP A 273 -0.48 -8.46 23.05
C ASP A 273 0.08 -9.82 22.59
N ALA A 274 0.80 -10.55 23.45
CA ALA A 274 1.38 -11.85 23.09
C ALA A 274 0.34 -12.87 22.57
N SER A 275 -0.92 -12.79 23.03
CA SER A 275 -1.99 -13.69 22.59
C SER A 275 -2.38 -13.45 21.13
N PHE A 276 -2.25 -12.21 20.63
CA PHE A 276 -2.50 -11.88 19.23
C PHE A 276 -1.62 -12.72 18.29
N PHE A 277 -0.36 -12.94 18.69
CA PHE A 277 0.65 -13.63 17.88
C PHE A 277 0.61 -15.15 18.02
N THR A 278 0.01 -15.68 19.08
CA THR A 278 0.10 -17.11 19.45
C THR A 278 -1.24 -17.83 19.47
N ASP A 279 -2.33 -17.16 19.86
CA ASP A 279 -3.66 -17.76 19.93
C ASP A 279 -4.24 -18.05 18.54
N ALA A 280 -4.66 -19.30 18.32
CA ALA A 280 -5.27 -19.76 17.08
C ALA A 280 -6.53 -18.95 16.71
N ALA A 281 -7.32 -18.53 17.70
CA ALA A 281 -8.52 -17.73 17.46
C ALA A 281 -8.18 -16.30 17.00
N ALA A 282 -7.14 -15.68 17.58
CA ALA A 282 -6.66 -14.37 17.14
C ALA A 282 -6.09 -14.41 15.72
N LYS A 283 -5.28 -15.42 15.41
CA LYS A 283 -4.77 -15.67 14.06
C LYS A 283 -5.89 -15.91 13.05
N ALA A 284 -6.91 -16.69 13.40
CA ALA A 284 -8.07 -16.92 12.54
C ALA A 284 -8.84 -15.63 12.25
N ARG A 285 -9.08 -14.79 13.27
CA ARG A 285 -9.70 -13.46 13.07
C ARG A 285 -8.88 -12.58 12.14
N TYR A 286 -7.54 -12.57 12.28
CA TYR A 286 -6.69 -11.81 11.37
C TYR A 286 -6.74 -12.33 9.94
N ARG A 287 -6.75 -13.65 9.74
CA ARG A 287 -6.96 -14.26 8.41
C ARG A 287 -8.28 -13.86 7.76
N ASN A 288 -9.35 -13.73 8.55
CA ASN A 288 -10.64 -13.25 8.05
C ASN A 288 -10.57 -11.78 7.59
N ARG A 289 -9.82 -10.95 8.33
CA ARG A 289 -9.55 -9.57 7.95
C ARG A 289 -8.75 -9.47 6.65
N LEU A 290 -7.66 -10.22 6.52
CA LEU A 290 -6.87 -10.29 5.27
C LEU A 290 -7.72 -10.75 4.09
N ARG A 291 -8.51 -11.80 4.29
CA ARG A 291 -9.43 -12.34 3.27
C ARG A 291 -10.38 -11.27 2.75
N TYR A 292 -10.97 -10.48 3.64
CA TYR A 292 -11.89 -9.42 3.27
C TYR A 292 -11.19 -8.27 2.52
N ILE A 293 -10.00 -7.86 2.97
CA ILE A 293 -9.20 -6.81 2.32
C ILE A 293 -8.85 -7.21 0.88
N VAL A 294 -8.31 -8.41 0.69
CA VAL A 294 -7.95 -8.93 -0.64
C VAL A 294 -9.18 -9.07 -1.53
N ALA A 295 -10.29 -9.62 -1.01
CA ALA A 295 -11.52 -9.80 -1.77
C ALA A 295 -12.07 -8.48 -2.36
N ARG A 296 -11.92 -7.37 -1.62
CA ARG A 296 -12.56 -6.09 -1.95
C ARG A 296 -11.64 -5.13 -2.71
N TRP A 297 -10.35 -5.09 -2.38
CA TRP A 297 -9.40 -4.11 -2.94
C TRP A 297 -8.21 -4.74 -3.67
N GLY A 298 -7.99 -6.06 -3.57
CA GLY A 298 -6.86 -6.71 -4.24
C GLY A 298 -6.90 -6.62 -5.76
N TYR A 299 -8.06 -6.40 -6.40
CA TYR A 299 -8.08 -6.24 -7.86
C TYR A 299 -7.36 -4.96 -8.36
N SER A 300 -7.14 -3.98 -7.48
CA SER A 300 -6.72 -2.63 -7.88
C SER A 300 -5.22 -2.55 -8.06
N SER A 301 -4.77 -2.08 -9.23
CA SER A 301 -3.36 -1.79 -9.49
C SER A 301 -2.81 -0.63 -8.63
N ALA A 302 -3.68 0.20 -8.05
CA ALA A 302 -3.26 1.27 -7.14
C ALA A 302 -2.79 0.71 -5.78
N ILE A 303 -3.13 -0.53 -5.41
CA ILE A 303 -2.48 -1.19 -4.29
C ILE A 303 -1.16 -1.74 -4.79
N ALA A 304 -0.04 -1.19 -4.32
CA ALA A 304 1.27 -1.73 -4.64
C ALA A 304 1.72 -2.79 -3.63
N MET A 305 1.40 -2.58 -2.35
CA MET A 305 1.95 -3.39 -1.27
C MET A 305 0.98 -3.54 -0.11
N TRP A 306 0.96 -4.74 0.46
CA TRP A 306 0.35 -5.03 1.75
C TRP A 306 1.41 -4.96 2.85
N GLU A 307 1.23 -4.05 3.80
CA GLU A 307 2.09 -3.96 4.97
C GLU A 307 1.34 -4.47 6.21
N PHE A 308 1.89 -5.47 6.91
CA PHE A 308 1.23 -6.03 8.09
C PHE A 308 1.18 -5.05 9.26
N PHE A 309 2.33 -4.50 9.64
CA PHE A 309 2.48 -3.64 10.79
C PHE A 309 3.37 -2.44 10.52
N ASN A 310 2.97 -1.32 11.10
CA ASN A 310 3.84 -0.23 11.42
C ASN A 310 4.62 -0.55 12.72
N GLU A 311 5.95 -0.54 12.65
CA GLU A 311 6.85 -0.62 13.80
C GLU A 311 6.55 -1.81 14.73
N ILE A 312 6.64 -3.02 14.18
CA ILE A 312 6.37 -4.25 14.95
C ILE A 312 7.28 -4.40 16.18
N ASP A 313 8.48 -3.81 16.14
CA ASP A 313 9.40 -3.75 17.26
C ASP A 313 8.90 -2.83 18.40
N ASN A 314 8.13 -1.79 18.12
CA ASN A 314 7.46 -1.01 19.17
C ASN A 314 6.31 -1.80 19.81
N ILE A 315 5.63 -2.67 19.06
CA ILE A 315 4.63 -3.59 19.63
C ILE A 315 5.31 -4.63 20.52
N GLN A 316 6.43 -5.18 20.08
CA GLN A 316 7.21 -6.16 20.84
C GLN A 316 7.57 -5.66 22.25
N PHE A 317 8.01 -4.41 22.35
CA PHE A 317 8.51 -3.79 23.59
C PHE A 317 7.50 -2.84 24.26
N ARG A 318 6.21 -2.90 23.89
CA ARG A 318 5.18 -2.03 24.47
C ARG A 318 5.02 -2.22 25.98
N ASP A 319 5.12 -3.47 26.42
CA ASP A 319 5.38 -3.81 27.82
C ASP A 319 6.87 -4.13 27.94
N ALA A 320 7.64 -3.17 28.45
CA ALA A 320 9.09 -3.29 28.55
C ALA A 320 9.52 -4.37 29.56
N ASP A 321 8.67 -4.69 30.54
CA ASP A 321 8.96 -5.71 31.55
C ASP A 321 8.65 -7.12 31.03
N ASN A 322 7.72 -7.23 30.08
CA ASN A 322 7.30 -8.50 29.47
C ASN A 322 7.25 -8.39 27.93
N PRO A 323 8.39 -8.21 27.25
CA PRO A 323 8.41 -8.09 25.81
C PRO A 323 7.90 -9.37 25.14
N ILE A 324 7.18 -9.22 24.03
CA ILE A 324 6.72 -10.36 23.24
C ILE A 324 7.96 -11.07 22.65
N PRO A 325 8.06 -12.41 22.74
CA PRO A 325 9.18 -13.12 22.13
C PRO A 325 9.26 -12.85 20.61
N ALA A 326 10.43 -12.47 20.11
CA ALA A 326 10.62 -12.20 18.68
C ALA A 326 10.24 -13.41 17.80
N ALA A 327 10.52 -14.62 18.29
CA ALA A 327 10.18 -15.86 17.60
C ALA A 327 8.67 -16.02 17.38
N ASP A 328 7.83 -15.58 18.32
CA ASP A 328 6.36 -15.65 18.19
C ASP A 328 5.86 -14.68 17.11
N ILE A 329 6.44 -13.47 17.09
CA ILE A 329 6.16 -12.46 16.05
C ILE A 329 6.59 -12.98 14.68
N VAL A 330 7.80 -13.55 14.57
CA VAL A 330 8.34 -14.06 13.29
C VAL A 330 7.54 -15.27 12.79
N ALA A 331 7.16 -16.18 13.69
CA ALA A 331 6.31 -17.32 13.34
C ALA A 331 4.93 -16.85 12.86
N TRP A 332 4.35 -15.84 13.50
CA TRP A 332 3.10 -15.21 13.06
C TRP A 332 3.26 -14.57 11.68
N HIS A 333 4.33 -13.82 11.42
CA HIS A 333 4.57 -13.20 10.11
C HIS A 333 4.75 -14.25 9.02
N THR A 334 5.45 -15.34 9.32
CA THR A 334 5.61 -16.46 8.40
C THR A 334 4.25 -17.08 8.05
N GLU A 335 3.41 -17.33 9.05
CA GLU A 335 2.08 -17.91 8.84
C GLU A 335 1.13 -16.97 8.08
N MET A 336 1.10 -15.67 8.43
CA MET A 336 0.21 -14.71 7.80
C MET A 336 0.65 -14.30 6.40
N ALA A 337 1.96 -14.19 6.14
CA ALA A 337 2.48 -13.92 4.81
C ALA A 337 2.17 -15.07 3.85
N ALA A 338 2.41 -16.32 4.26
CA ALA A 338 2.06 -17.50 3.47
C ALA A 338 0.54 -17.58 3.19
N TYR A 339 -0.28 -17.31 4.20
CA TYR A 339 -1.74 -17.26 4.02
C TYR A 339 -2.14 -16.13 3.05
N LEU A 340 -1.62 -14.92 3.20
CA LEU A 340 -1.92 -13.79 2.33
C LEU A 340 -1.57 -14.10 0.87
N LYS A 341 -0.38 -14.68 0.61
CA LYS A 341 0.02 -15.15 -0.73
C LYS A 341 -0.91 -16.22 -1.29
N SER A 342 -1.50 -17.07 -0.44
CA SER A 342 -2.42 -18.12 -0.89
C SER A 342 -3.79 -17.62 -1.33
N ILE A 343 -4.20 -16.43 -0.87
CA ILE A 343 -5.53 -15.86 -1.13
C ILE A 343 -5.49 -14.65 -2.08
N ASP A 344 -4.32 -14.08 -2.34
CA ASP A 344 -4.10 -12.96 -3.24
C ASP A 344 -3.64 -13.48 -4.62
N PRO A 345 -4.56 -13.72 -5.57
CA PRO A 345 -4.20 -14.30 -6.87
C PRO A 345 -3.38 -13.36 -7.75
N PHE A 346 -3.32 -12.07 -7.41
CA PHE A 346 -2.63 -11.03 -8.16
C PHE A 346 -1.14 -11.00 -7.82
N GLY A 347 -0.79 -11.42 -6.60
CA GLY A 347 0.59 -11.56 -6.14
C GLY A 347 1.21 -10.26 -5.65
N HIS A 348 0.45 -9.39 -4.99
CA HIS A 348 0.98 -8.14 -4.43
C HIS A 348 2.19 -8.37 -3.53
N ILE A 349 3.03 -7.34 -3.47
CA ILE A 349 4.17 -7.25 -2.58
C ILE A 349 3.69 -7.24 -1.13
N VAL A 350 4.35 -8.02 -0.27
CA VAL A 350 4.09 -8.12 1.17
C VAL A 350 5.29 -7.59 1.93
N THR A 351 5.04 -6.76 2.94
CA THR A 351 6.06 -6.10 3.75
C THR A 351 5.60 -5.92 5.21
N THR A 352 6.51 -5.48 6.07
CA THR A 352 6.24 -5.01 7.44
C THR A 352 7.36 -4.10 7.87
N SER A 353 7.08 -3.09 8.70
CA SER A 353 8.10 -2.17 9.18
C SER A 353 8.55 -2.40 10.61
N ILE A 354 9.80 -2.03 10.87
CA ILE A 354 10.36 -1.80 12.21
C ILE A 354 10.74 -0.32 12.33
N SER A 355 10.71 0.20 13.55
CA SER A 355 11.17 1.55 13.85
C SER A 355 12.71 1.60 13.83
N HIS A 356 13.37 0.88 14.73
CA HIS A 356 14.83 0.92 14.86
C HIS A 356 15.46 -0.35 15.45
N ARG A 357 14.67 -1.22 16.10
CA ARG A 357 15.17 -2.46 16.69
C ARG A 357 14.92 -3.62 15.74
N ASP A 358 16.00 -4.27 15.32
CA ASP A 358 15.92 -5.49 14.53
C ASP A 358 15.27 -6.62 15.33
N LEU A 359 14.40 -7.38 14.67
CA LEU A 359 13.87 -8.64 15.17
C LEU A 359 14.60 -9.78 14.46
N GLU A 360 15.26 -10.65 15.23
CA GLU A 360 15.94 -11.82 14.70
C GLU A 360 14.96 -12.69 13.89
N GLY A 361 15.32 -13.00 12.65
CA GLY A 361 14.51 -13.80 11.73
C GLY A 361 13.48 -13.03 10.90
N LEU A 362 13.05 -11.82 11.30
CA LEU A 362 11.96 -11.11 10.62
C LEU A 362 12.29 -10.77 9.16
N ASN A 363 13.49 -10.23 8.93
CA ASN A 363 13.98 -9.88 7.58
C ASN A 363 14.17 -11.12 6.66
N ALA A 364 14.14 -12.33 7.21
CA ALA A 364 14.35 -13.59 6.49
C ALA A 364 13.03 -14.36 6.20
N VAL A 365 11.86 -13.86 6.63
CA VAL A 365 10.57 -14.50 6.38
C VAL A 365 10.34 -14.65 4.86
N PRO A 366 10.17 -15.87 4.31
CA PRO A 366 10.20 -16.07 2.86
C PRO A 366 9.16 -15.28 2.05
N ASP A 367 7.91 -15.25 2.54
CA ASP A 367 6.77 -14.62 1.85
C ASP A 367 6.64 -13.11 2.12
N ILE A 368 7.65 -12.49 2.74
CA ILE A 368 7.83 -11.03 2.78
C ILE A 368 8.77 -10.64 1.64
N ASP A 369 8.27 -9.95 0.60
CA ASP A 369 9.02 -9.73 -0.64
C ASP A 369 10.05 -8.60 -0.52
N LEU A 370 9.81 -7.62 0.34
CA LEU A 370 10.77 -6.56 0.66
C LEU A 370 10.74 -6.23 2.14
N ASN A 371 11.90 -5.84 2.65
CA ASN A 371 12.07 -5.43 4.03
C ASN A 371 12.08 -3.90 4.12
N GLN A 372 11.68 -3.37 5.28
CA GLN A 372 11.73 -1.92 5.49
C GLN A 372 11.97 -1.56 6.96
N LYS A 373 12.43 -0.33 7.17
CA LYS A 373 12.51 0.30 8.49
C LYS A 373 12.31 1.80 8.41
N HIS A 374 12.26 2.43 9.58
CA HIS A 374 12.18 3.88 9.71
C HIS A 374 13.53 4.48 10.11
N ILE A 375 13.82 5.69 9.66
CA ILE A 375 15.06 6.41 9.99
C ILE A 375 14.73 7.86 10.32
N TYR A 376 14.88 8.20 11.60
CA TYR A 376 14.77 9.56 12.08
C TYR A 376 16.09 10.04 12.69
N ARG A 377 16.34 11.36 12.63
CA ARG A 377 17.54 12.02 13.20
C ARG A 377 18.88 11.54 12.62
N ASN A 378 18.87 10.72 11.58
CA ASN A 378 20.07 10.12 11.01
C ASN A 378 19.93 9.82 9.52
N THR A 379 19.33 10.75 8.77
CA THR A 379 19.09 10.67 7.31
C THR A 379 20.34 10.27 6.52
N ARG A 380 21.54 10.67 6.98
CA ARG A 380 22.83 10.27 6.38
C ARG A 380 23.08 8.76 6.32
N ASP A 381 22.43 7.97 7.18
CA ASP A 381 22.59 6.52 7.24
C ASP A 381 21.64 5.79 6.28
N ILE A 382 20.71 6.49 5.60
CA ILE A 382 19.78 5.89 4.63
C ILE A 382 20.55 5.10 3.54
N PRO A 383 21.53 5.68 2.82
CA PRO A 383 22.24 4.97 1.75
C PRO A 383 22.95 3.70 2.23
N SER A 384 23.71 3.80 3.34
CA SER A 384 24.46 2.66 3.88
C SER A 384 23.54 1.58 4.42
N THR A 385 22.41 1.96 5.04
CA THR A 385 21.39 1.03 5.53
C THR A 385 20.78 0.22 4.39
N ILE A 386 20.33 0.88 3.32
CA ILE A 386 19.76 0.21 2.14
C ILE A 386 20.74 -0.81 1.59
N LEU A 387 22.00 -0.43 1.42
CA LEU A 387 23.06 -1.30 0.88
C LEU A 387 23.32 -2.51 1.79
N ASN A 388 23.52 -2.27 3.08
CA ASN A 388 23.88 -3.30 4.04
C ASN A 388 22.76 -4.33 4.19
N TYR A 389 21.51 -3.88 4.33
CA TYR A 389 20.38 -4.79 4.52
C TYR A 389 20.02 -5.55 3.25
N SER A 390 20.03 -4.88 2.09
CA SER A 390 19.79 -5.57 0.82
C SER A 390 20.83 -6.66 0.56
N ALA A 391 22.11 -6.38 0.84
CA ALA A 391 23.18 -7.37 0.71
C ALA A 391 23.07 -8.50 1.75
N ARG A 392 22.71 -8.18 3.00
CA ARG A 392 22.62 -9.15 4.10
C ARG A 392 21.46 -10.13 3.92
N PHE A 393 20.31 -9.66 3.43
CA PHE A 393 19.08 -10.46 3.38
C PHE A 393 18.67 -10.88 1.97
N GLY A 394 19.31 -10.35 0.93
CA GLY A 394 19.02 -10.71 -0.46
C GLY A 394 17.63 -10.26 -0.93
N LYS A 395 17.07 -9.21 -0.32
CA LYS A 395 15.77 -8.63 -0.64
C LYS A 395 15.89 -7.12 -0.85
N PRO A 396 15.00 -6.50 -1.65
CA PRO A 396 14.91 -5.05 -1.72
C PRO A 396 14.64 -4.46 -0.33
N TYR A 397 15.16 -3.26 -0.10
CA TYR A 397 15.06 -2.58 1.19
C TYR A 397 14.55 -1.16 1.03
N VAL A 398 13.45 -0.83 1.70
CA VAL A 398 12.78 0.48 1.63
C VAL A 398 12.89 1.19 2.98
N ILE A 399 13.03 2.52 2.96
CA ILE A 399 12.88 3.35 4.15
C ILE A 399 11.43 3.86 4.18
N GLY A 400 10.58 3.17 4.94
CA GLY A 400 9.12 3.40 4.95
C GLY A 400 8.71 4.70 5.64
N GLU A 401 9.58 5.20 6.53
CA GLU A 401 9.45 6.51 7.14
C GLU A 401 10.83 7.13 7.31
N ALA A 402 10.94 8.42 6.99
CA ALA A 402 12.13 9.21 7.25
C ALA A 402 11.77 10.63 7.72
N GLY A 403 12.72 11.25 8.43
CA GLY A 403 12.60 12.64 8.84
C GLY A 403 13.75 13.11 9.72
N PHE A 404 13.96 14.43 9.76
CA PHE A 404 14.98 15.02 10.62
C PHE A 404 14.69 14.78 12.12
N GLU A 405 13.42 14.78 12.53
CA GLU A 405 12.97 14.54 13.90
C GLU A 405 11.76 13.62 13.91
N TRP A 406 11.56 12.85 14.97
CA TRP A 406 10.37 12.00 15.21
C TRP A 406 9.51 12.53 16.37
N ASP A 407 10.09 13.30 17.30
CA ASP A 407 9.41 13.75 18.51
C ASP A 407 8.46 14.92 18.22
N TRP A 408 7.18 14.63 18.01
CA TRP A 408 6.11 15.62 17.82
C TRP A 408 5.85 16.51 19.05
N ASN A 409 6.51 16.27 20.19
CA ASN A 409 6.49 17.17 21.34
C ASN A 409 7.44 18.36 21.20
N LEU A 410 8.23 18.42 20.12
CA LEU A 410 9.09 19.56 19.78
C LEU A 410 8.40 20.49 18.78
N ASN A 411 8.79 21.77 18.79
CA ASN A 411 8.31 22.73 17.81
C ASN A 411 9.20 22.67 16.57
N PHE A 412 8.75 22.00 15.52
CA PHE A 412 9.52 21.85 14.27
C PHE A 412 9.86 23.18 13.60
N ASN A 413 9.13 24.26 13.92
CA ASN A 413 9.49 25.60 13.44
C ASN A 413 10.85 26.09 13.95
N ASP A 414 11.33 25.58 15.09
CA ASP A 414 12.62 25.97 15.68
C ASP A 414 13.81 25.43 14.87
N PHE A 415 13.59 24.42 14.02
CA PHE A 415 14.60 23.77 13.18
C PHE A 415 14.05 23.42 11.79
N ALA A 416 13.16 24.28 11.27
CA ALA A 416 12.44 24.02 10.02
C ALA A 416 13.37 23.89 8.80
N GLU A 417 14.47 24.65 8.77
CA GLU A 417 15.46 24.55 7.69
C GLU A 417 16.15 23.17 7.66
N ASP A 418 16.34 22.55 8.82
CA ASP A 418 16.91 21.21 8.91
C ASP A 418 15.91 20.14 8.46
N MET A 419 14.63 20.30 8.81
CA MET A 419 13.53 19.46 8.33
C MET A 419 13.41 19.54 6.80
N ASP A 420 13.39 20.76 6.24
CA ASP A 420 13.26 20.98 4.80
C ASP A 420 14.45 20.42 4.03
N ARG A 421 15.67 20.58 4.57
CA ARG A 421 16.89 20.03 3.98
C ARG A 421 16.86 18.50 3.96
N ASP A 422 16.41 17.87 5.04
CA ASP A 422 16.35 16.41 5.11
C ASP A 422 15.28 15.82 4.20
N PHE A 423 14.12 16.47 4.06
CA PHE A 423 13.10 16.11 3.06
C PHE A 423 13.66 16.07 1.63
N ARG A 424 14.48 17.07 1.24
CA ARG A 424 15.13 17.03 -0.09
C ARG A 424 16.17 15.92 -0.18
N ARG A 425 16.97 15.78 0.88
CA ARG A 425 18.10 14.85 0.94
C ARG A 425 17.67 13.39 0.84
N GLU A 426 16.60 13.01 1.53
CA GLU A 426 16.08 11.65 1.50
C GLU A 426 15.54 11.24 0.11
N LEU A 427 14.90 12.16 -0.62
CA LEU A 427 14.47 11.94 -2.00
C LEU A 427 15.67 11.59 -2.90
N TRP A 428 16.74 12.40 -2.83
CA TRP A 428 17.95 12.17 -3.63
C TRP A 428 18.71 10.92 -3.20
N TYR A 429 18.78 10.64 -1.90
CA TYR A 429 19.34 9.38 -1.42
C TYR A 429 18.57 8.18 -1.97
N GLY A 430 17.24 8.23 -2.02
CA GLY A 430 16.42 7.20 -2.65
C GLY A 430 16.71 7.05 -4.15
N VAL A 431 16.71 8.15 -4.90
CA VAL A 431 16.93 8.13 -6.35
C VAL A 431 18.30 7.55 -6.72
N PHE A 432 19.35 7.83 -5.94
CA PHE A 432 20.73 7.44 -6.24
C PHE A 432 21.23 6.17 -5.52
N ASN A 433 20.36 5.46 -4.78
CA ASN A 433 20.69 4.20 -4.11
C ASN A 433 19.72 3.07 -4.51
N PRO A 434 20.12 1.80 -4.32
CA PRO A 434 19.36 0.64 -4.77
C PRO A 434 18.14 0.38 -3.86
N THR A 435 17.14 1.24 -3.97
CA THR A 435 15.80 1.06 -3.42
C THR A 435 14.74 1.24 -4.52
N PRO A 436 13.68 0.40 -4.53
CA PRO A 436 12.59 0.51 -5.50
C PRO A 436 11.62 1.66 -5.19
N VAL A 437 11.57 2.10 -3.94
CA VAL A 437 10.76 3.23 -3.47
C VAL A 437 11.70 4.17 -2.70
N ALA A 438 11.73 5.44 -3.08
CA ALA A 438 12.48 6.46 -2.35
C ALA A 438 11.96 6.55 -0.90
N PRO A 439 12.81 6.93 0.07
CA PRO A 439 12.37 7.15 1.44
C PRO A 439 11.11 8.02 1.49
N LEU A 440 10.14 7.63 2.31
CA LEU A 440 8.88 8.34 2.44
C LEU A 440 8.95 9.26 3.66
N SER A 441 8.90 10.58 3.46
CA SER A 441 8.90 11.54 4.58
C SER A 441 7.69 11.30 5.49
N TRP A 442 7.86 11.44 6.80
CA TRP A 442 6.78 11.21 7.77
C TRP A 442 5.83 12.40 7.97
N TRP A 443 6.31 13.63 8.00
CA TRP A 443 5.52 14.81 8.43
C TRP A 443 4.77 15.52 7.31
N TRP A 444 3.93 14.80 6.55
CA TRP A 444 3.31 15.34 5.32
C TRP A 444 2.49 16.61 5.56
N GLU A 445 1.78 16.74 6.69
CA GLU A 445 1.03 17.96 7.01
C GLU A 445 1.98 19.17 7.16
N PHE A 446 3.11 18.97 7.87
CA PHE A 446 4.12 20.01 8.07
C PHE A 446 4.79 20.39 6.76
N PHE A 447 5.15 19.41 5.93
CA PHE A 447 5.78 19.64 4.64
C PHE A 447 4.85 20.28 3.62
N GLU A 448 3.58 19.88 3.57
CA GLU A 448 2.57 20.52 2.71
C GLU A 448 2.31 21.98 3.13
N ASP A 449 2.27 22.31 4.42
CA ASP A 449 2.10 23.70 4.88
C ASP A 449 3.25 24.63 4.45
N ARG A 450 4.40 24.02 4.11
CA ARG A 450 5.62 24.69 3.65
C ARG A 450 5.83 24.55 2.14
N ASP A 451 4.86 23.96 1.43
CA ASP A 451 4.88 23.69 -0.01
C ASP A 451 6.11 22.84 -0.43
N MET A 452 6.59 21.96 0.45
CA MET A 452 7.77 21.13 0.22
C MET A 452 7.55 20.02 -0.80
N MET A 453 6.29 19.62 -1.06
CA MET A 453 5.96 18.63 -2.10
C MET A 453 6.53 19.00 -3.48
N ARG A 454 6.76 20.28 -3.77
CA ARG A 454 7.36 20.74 -5.04
C ARG A 454 8.71 20.09 -5.34
N TYR A 455 9.46 19.65 -4.32
CA TYR A 455 10.76 18.99 -4.49
C TYR A 455 10.65 17.50 -4.88
N ILE A 456 9.46 16.90 -4.82
CA ILE A 456 9.20 15.55 -5.34
C ILE A 456 9.38 15.53 -6.86
N ARG A 457 8.92 16.57 -7.57
CA ARG A 457 8.94 16.61 -9.05
C ARG A 457 10.36 16.53 -9.64
N PRO A 458 11.36 17.32 -9.18
CA PRO A 458 12.74 17.17 -9.64
C PRO A 458 13.31 15.76 -9.42
N ALA A 459 13.09 15.18 -8.23
CA ALA A 459 13.56 13.83 -7.90
C ALA A 459 12.90 12.78 -8.81
N ARG A 460 11.58 12.88 -9.01
CA ARG A 460 10.83 12.01 -9.92
C ARG A 460 11.35 12.10 -11.35
N PHE A 461 11.59 13.32 -11.85
CA PHE A 461 12.07 13.55 -13.21
C PHE A 461 13.44 12.91 -13.44
N VAL A 462 14.39 13.08 -12.51
CA VAL A 462 15.70 12.42 -12.61
C VAL A 462 15.56 10.90 -12.52
N SER A 463 14.70 10.39 -11.64
CA SER A 463 14.42 8.95 -11.54
C SER A 463 13.89 8.38 -12.87
N GLU A 464 12.97 9.07 -13.54
CA GLU A 464 12.49 8.68 -14.89
C GLU A 464 13.59 8.73 -15.95
N MET A 465 14.44 9.75 -15.93
CA MET A 465 15.58 9.82 -16.85
C MET A 465 16.52 8.63 -16.66
N MET A 466 16.77 8.22 -15.40
CA MET A 466 17.59 7.05 -15.07
C MET A 466 16.91 5.77 -15.56
N LEU A 467 15.61 5.61 -15.26
CA LEU A 467 14.82 4.44 -15.63
C LEU A 467 14.77 4.25 -17.16
N ALA A 468 14.51 5.32 -17.90
CA ALA A 468 14.46 5.32 -19.37
C ALA A 468 15.83 5.06 -19.99
N ALA A 469 16.91 5.67 -19.47
CA ALA A 469 18.26 5.47 -19.99
C ALA A 469 18.79 4.05 -19.74
N GLY A 470 18.48 3.49 -18.57
CA GLY A 470 18.88 2.15 -18.17
C GLY A 470 17.93 1.04 -18.63
N LYS A 471 16.72 1.38 -19.10
CA LYS A 471 15.62 0.42 -19.33
C LYS A 471 15.38 -0.49 -18.11
N GLY A 472 15.38 0.10 -16.91
CA GLY A 472 15.29 -0.61 -15.64
C GLY A 472 16.61 -1.16 -15.07
N SER A 473 17.74 -1.01 -15.77
CA SER A 473 19.07 -1.43 -15.27
C SER A 473 19.86 -0.27 -14.67
N PHE A 474 20.50 -0.53 -13.53
CA PHE A 474 21.25 0.45 -12.75
C PHE A 474 22.57 -0.16 -12.27
N GLU A 475 23.66 0.58 -12.44
CA GLU A 475 25.00 0.20 -11.96
C GLU A 475 25.54 1.32 -11.08
N ARG A 476 25.89 1.02 -9.82
CA ARG A 476 26.56 2.00 -8.98
C ARG A 476 27.99 2.21 -9.47
N LEU A 477 28.41 3.46 -9.50
CA LEU A 477 29.80 3.84 -9.72
C LEU A 477 30.39 4.34 -8.40
N GLU A 478 31.64 3.99 -8.13
CA GLU A 478 32.36 4.57 -7.01
C GLU A 478 32.62 6.05 -7.29
N ALA A 479 32.15 6.91 -6.40
CA ALA A 479 32.36 8.35 -6.45
C ALA A 479 32.97 8.83 -5.12
N SER A 480 33.95 9.72 -5.20
CA SER A 480 34.63 10.27 -4.03
C SER A 480 34.83 11.78 -4.15
N CYS A 481 34.66 12.48 -3.04
CA CYS A 481 34.94 13.90 -2.89
C CYS A 481 35.18 14.23 -1.40
N SER A 482 35.30 15.51 -1.06
CA SER A 482 35.41 16.00 0.32
C SER A 482 34.08 16.01 1.09
N ALA A 483 33.00 15.48 0.49
CA ALA A 483 31.64 15.49 0.99
C ALA A 483 30.93 14.19 0.56
N GLU A 484 29.62 14.23 0.33
CA GLU A 484 28.85 13.07 -0.11
C GLU A 484 28.62 13.11 -1.63
N ALA A 485 28.87 11.98 -2.30
CA ALA A 485 28.67 11.84 -3.74
C ALA A 485 28.16 10.44 -4.08
N TYR A 486 27.13 10.37 -4.92
CA TYR A 486 26.52 9.12 -5.36
C TYR A 486 26.41 9.13 -6.89
N ALA A 487 27.06 8.17 -7.54
CA ALA A 487 27.05 8.06 -9.00
C ALA A 487 26.41 6.74 -9.45
N VAL A 488 25.57 6.82 -10.49
CA VAL A 488 24.85 5.68 -11.03
C VAL A 488 24.89 5.72 -12.55
N ARG A 489 25.31 4.63 -13.18
CA ARG A 489 25.22 4.41 -14.62
C ARG A 489 23.91 3.71 -14.96
N CYS A 490 23.24 4.24 -15.97
CA CYS A 490 22.00 3.73 -16.55
C CYS A 490 22.17 3.68 -18.07
N GLY A 491 22.59 2.53 -18.60
CA GLY A 491 22.88 2.37 -20.03
C GLY A 491 24.00 3.31 -20.51
N SER A 492 23.72 4.12 -21.53
CA SER A 492 24.67 5.09 -22.09
C SER A 492 24.71 6.43 -21.33
N ARG A 493 24.09 6.51 -20.15
CA ARG A 493 24.13 7.68 -19.29
C ARG A 493 24.69 7.35 -17.92
N ALA A 494 25.31 8.32 -17.28
CA ALA A 494 25.56 8.29 -15.85
C ALA A 494 25.01 9.55 -15.20
N PHE A 495 24.67 9.43 -13.92
CA PHE A 495 24.11 10.47 -13.10
C PHE A 495 24.98 10.60 -11.86
N LEU A 496 25.16 11.82 -11.36
CA LEU A 496 25.87 12.11 -10.13
C LEU A 496 25.01 13.03 -9.26
N TYR A 497 24.78 12.65 -8.02
CA TYR A 497 24.31 13.54 -6.96
C TYR A 497 25.47 13.90 -6.03
N VAL A 498 25.56 15.18 -5.66
CA VAL A 498 26.54 15.69 -4.70
C VAL A 498 25.79 16.48 -3.65
N PHE A 499 26.02 16.15 -2.37
CA PHE A 499 25.52 16.89 -1.23
C PHE A 499 26.69 17.35 -0.37
N ASN A 500 26.69 18.62 0.03
CA ASN A 500 27.75 19.19 0.85
C ASN A 500 27.26 19.53 2.27
N PRO A 501 27.41 18.61 3.23
CA PRO A 501 27.11 18.90 4.63
C PRO A 501 28.22 19.70 5.34
N THR A 502 29.32 20.04 4.65
CA THR A 502 30.51 20.65 5.26
C THR A 502 30.52 22.17 5.11
N GLU A 503 31.38 22.84 5.89
CA GLU A 503 31.60 24.30 5.78
C GLU A 503 32.47 24.71 4.59
N GLN A 504 33.10 23.75 3.90
CA GLN A 504 33.99 24.03 2.78
C GLN A 504 33.30 23.67 1.44
N PRO A 505 33.51 24.44 0.38
CA PRO A 505 32.91 24.13 -0.91
C PRO A 505 33.51 22.86 -1.52
N VAL A 506 32.67 22.03 -2.14
CA VAL A 506 33.12 20.91 -2.98
C VAL A 506 33.43 21.45 -4.37
N SER A 507 34.66 21.25 -4.82
CA SER A 507 35.16 21.76 -6.10
C SER A 507 35.39 20.68 -7.17
N SER A 508 35.49 19.41 -6.76
CA SER A 508 35.60 18.28 -7.69
C SER A 508 35.09 16.98 -7.09
N VAL A 509 34.56 16.12 -7.95
CA VAL A 509 34.23 14.71 -7.65
C VAL A 509 35.02 13.82 -8.58
N GLU A 510 35.57 12.73 -8.06
CA GLU A 510 36.20 11.66 -8.83
C GLU A 510 35.22 10.50 -8.97
N ILE A 511 35.03 10.00 -10.19
CA ILE A 511 34.12 8.88 -10.48
C ILE A 511 34.91 7.79 -11.19
N ALA A 512 34.90 6.58 -10.63
CA ALA A 512 35.50 5.41 -11.25
C ALA A 512 34.61 4.96 -12.44
N MET A 513 35.10 5.16 -13.67
CA MET A 513 34.34 4.87 -14.89
C MET A 513 34.71 3.52 -15.51
N GLY A 514 35.92 3.01 -15.23
CA GLY A 514 36.42 1.76 -15.80
C GLY A 514 36.78 1.90 -17.29
N GLY A 515 38.05 2.13 -17.59
CA GLY A 515 38.53 2.30 -18.97
C GLY A 515 38.30 3.70 -19.55
N LYS A 516 38.79 3.92 -20.79
CA LYS A 516 38.82 5.26 -21.42
C LYS A 516 37.47 5.61 -22.05
N GLY A 517 37.09 6.87 -21.99
CA GLY A 517 35.86 7.34 -22.63
C GLY A 517 35.71 8.85 -22.61
N THR A 518 34.58 9.31 -23.14
CA THR A 518 34.21 10.72 -23.14
C THR A 518 32.75 10.91 -22.73
N ALA A 519 32.42 12.08 -22.19
CA ALA A 519 31.04 12.41 -21.84
C ALA A 519 30.73 13.86 -22.16
N VAL A 520 29.45 14.09 -22.49
CA VAL A 520 28.85 15.42 -22.41
C VAL A 520 28.19 15.53 -21.05
N VAL A 521 28.72 16.42 -20.21
CA VAL A 521 28.23 16.61 -18.84
C VAL A 521 27.40 17.88 -18.77
N ALA A 522 26.24 17.82 -18.15
CA ALA A 522 25.41 18.96 -17.81
C ALA A 522 25.01 18.88 -16.33
N GLU A 523 25.10 20.00 -15.63
CA GLU A 523 24.45 20.16 -14.34
C GLU A 523 22.93 20.27 -14.57
N TYR A 524 22.15 19.66 -13.70
CA TYR A 524 20.70 19.71 -13.69
C TYR A 524 20.25 20.79 -12.72
N ASP A 525 19.52 21.76 -13.26
CA ASP A 525 18.84 22.80 -12.50
C ASP A 525 17.61 22.18 -11.84
N ILE A 526 17.77 21.81 -10.57
CA ILE A 526 16.75 21.13 -9.75
C ILE A 526 15.47 21.98 -9.68
N GLU A 527 15.61 23.30 -9.54
CA GLU A 527 14.49 24.24 -9.38
C GLU A 527 13.70 24.41 -10.69
N ASN A 528 14.39 24.51 -11.84
CA ASN A 528 13.75 24.81 -13.12
C ASN A 528 13.57 23.60 -14.04
N LEU A 529 13.87 22.39 -13.55
CA LEU A 529 13.73 21.11 -14.27
C LEU A 529 14.44 21.08 -15.64
N LYS A 530 15.62 21.68 -15.77
CA LYS A 530 16.36 21.78 -17.05
C LYS A 530 17.84 21.47 -16.90
N THR A 531 18.47 20.97 -17.95
CA THR A 531 19.94 20.84 -17.98
C THR A 531 20.59 22.18 -18.31
N LEU A 532 21.63 22.54 -17.57
CA LEU A 532 22.46 23.71 -17.79
C LEU A 532 23.52 23.46 -18.89
N LYS A 533 24.51 24.35 -18.97
CA LYS A 533 25.56 24.35 -20.00
C LYS A 533 26.28 23.00 -20.07
N ARG A 534 26.22 22.40 -21.26
CA ARG A 534 26.89 21.15 -21.62
C ARG A 534 28.39 21.36 -21.80
N LYS A 535 29.20 20.50 -21.17
CA LYS A 535 30.67 20.54 -21.26
C LYS A 535 31.22 19.16 -21.61
N HIS A 536 32.17 19.11 -22.54
CA HIS A 536 32.88 17.89 -22.86
C HIS A 536 33.91 17.53 -21.78
N ARG A 537 33.97 16.25 -21.44
CA ARG A 537 34.94 15.65 -20.53
C ARG A 537 35.47 14.35 -21.11
N SER A 538 36.71 14.01 -20.79
CA SER A 538 37.34 12.73 -21.14
C SER A 538 37.99 12.13 -19.92
N TRP A 539 38.15 10.81 -19.92
CA TRP A 539 38.83 10.08 -18.86
C TRP A 539 39.59 8.87 -19.43
N LYS A 540 40.49 8.32 -18.62
CA LYS A 540 41.18 7.04 -18.90
C LYS A 540 40.69 5.91 -18.01
N GLU A 541 40.44 6.17 -16.74
CA GLU A 541 39.91 5.22 -15.76
C GLU A 541 38.94 5.94 -14.82
N THR A 542 39.38 7.09 -14.30
CA THR A 542 38.61 7.98 -13.43
C THR A 542 38.24 9.26 -14.15
N LEU A 543 36.96 9.64 -14.09
CA LEU A 543 36.47 10.95 -14.50
C LEU A 543 36.59 11.91 -13.32
N ARG A 544 37.43 12.94 -13.47
CA ARG A 544 37.48 14.07 -12.53
C ARG A 544 36.53 15.16 -13.01
N LEU A 545 35.41 15.32 -12.33
CA LEU A 545 34.37 16.29 -12.66
C LEU A 545 34.51 17.53 -11.77
N PRO A 546 34.79 18.73 -12.32
CA PRO A 546 34.68 19.97 -11.58
C PRO A 546 33.22 20.25 -11.22
N VAL A 547 32.96 20.52 -9.95
CA VAL A 547 31.65 20.88 -9.41
C VAL A 547 31.76 22.18 -8.60
N GLN A 548 30.65 22.83 -8.29
CA GLN A 548 30.62 24.00 -7.41
C GLN A 548 29.44 23.87 -6.44
N VAL A 549 29.67 23.18 -5.32
CA VAL A 549 28.64 22.94 -4.30
C VAL A 549 29.06 23.60 -2.99
N GLY A 550 28.39 24.70 -2.62
CA GLY A 550 28.65 25.42 -1.38
C GLY A 550 28.14 24.67 -0.14
N PRO A 551 28.44 25.17 1.08
CA PRO A 551 27.94 24.58 2.33
C PRO A 551 26.42 24.44 2.34
N GLY A 552 25.92 23.27 2.75
CA GLY A 552 24.49 22.92 2.76
C GLY A 552 23.88 22.76 1.35
N GLY A 553 24.66 22.95 0.29
CA GLY A 553 24.21 22.90 -1.09
C GLY A 553 24.15 21.48 -1.64
N GLU A 554 23.43 21.35 -2.75
CA GLU A 554 23.29 20.10 -3.49
C GLU A 554 23.31 20.35 -5.00
N ALA A 555 23.74 19.35 -5.76
CA ALA A 555 23.76 19.42 -7.22
C ALA A 555 23.60 18.04 -7.84
N VAL A 556 22.89 17.99 -8.97
CA VAL A 556 22.73 16.79 -9.80
C VAL A 556 23.41 17.04 -11.14
N TYR A 557 24.13 16.05 -11.66
CA TYR A 557 24.76 16.09 -12.97
C TYR A 557 24.31 14.90 -13.82
N VAL A 558 24.06 15.16 -15.09
CA VAL A 558 23.73 14.17 -16.11
C VAL A 558 24.88 14.09 -17.11
N MET A 559 25.32 12.87 -17.40
CA MET A 559 26.48 12.58 -18.24
C MET A 559 26.05 11.65 -19.39
N ASP A 560 26.06 12.15 -20.63
CA ASP A 560 25.88 11.32 -21.82
C ASP A 560 27.23 10.69 -22.20
N LEU A 561 27.39 9.37 -22.00
CA LEU A 561 28.65 8.64 -22.16
C LEU A 561 28.88 8.22 -23.63
N LYS A 562 30.16 8.18 -24.04
CA LYS A 562 30.62 7.79 -25.37
C LYS A 562 31.95 7.05 -25.34
#